data_AF-A0A3D0VDI4-F1
#
_entry.id   AF-A0A3D0VDI4-F1
#
_cell.length_a   1.000
_cell.length_b   1.000
_cell.length_c   1.000
_cell.angle_alpha   90.00
_cell.angle_beta   90.00
_cell.angle_gamma   90.00
#
_symmetry.space_group_name_H-M   'P 1'
#
loop_
_entity.id
_entity.type
_entity.pdbx_description
1 polymer ?
#
loop_
_entity_poly.entity_id
_entity_poly.type
_entity_poly.pdbx_seq_one_letter_code
_entity_poly.pdbx_strand_id
1 'polypeptide(L)' 'MRKRVAMAAALINNPRILLMDEPFGALDVQTKAIMQNELLTLWEELRPSVLF' A
#
# COMPACT_ATOMS: atom_id res chain seq x y z
N MET A 1 -4.43 -11.96 -0.04
CA MET A 1 -5.53 -11.32 -0.81
C MET A 1 -6.21 -10.15 -0.09
N ARG A 2 -6.67 -10.27 1.17
CA ARG A 2 -7.38 -9.16 1.87
C ARG A 2 -6.64 -7.81 1.90
N LYS A 3 -5.34 -7.82 2.21
CA LYS A 3 -4.51 -6.60 2.25
C LYS A 3 -4.36 -5.91 0.88
N ARG A 4 -4.28 -6.68 -0.21
CA ARG A 4 -4.28 -6.13 -1.58
C ARG A 4 -5.59 -5.41 -1.92
N VAL A 5 -6.73 -5.98 -1.53
CA VAL A 5 -8.05 -5.33 -1.73
C VAL A 5 -8.14 -4.03 -0.95
N ALA A 6 -7.66 -4.01 0.30
CA ALA A 6 -7.63 -2.79 1.11
C ALA A 6 -6.73 -1.71 0.49
N MET A 7 -5.55 -2.09 -0.02
CA MET A 7 -4.65 -1.18 -0.73
C MET A 7 -5.29 -0.59 -1.99
N ALA A 8 -5.93 -1.43 -2.81
CA ALA A 8 -6.66 -0.97 -3.99
C ALA A 8 -7.79 0.00 -3.62
N ALA A 9 -8.57 -0.30 -2.57
CA ALA A 9 -9.64 0.56 -2.08
C ALA A 9 -9.13 1.92 -1.56
N ALA A 10 -7.95 1.94 -0.93
CA ALA A 10 -7.33 3.19 -0.50
C ALA A 10 -6.86 4.05 -1.68
N LEU A 11 -6.37 3.43 -2.76
CA LEU A 11 -5.76 4.13 -3.90
C LEU A 11 -6.75 4.47 -5.03
N ILE A 12 -7.91 3.81 -5.12
CA ILE A 12 -8.83 3.93 -6.28
C ILE A 12 -9.31 5.37 -6.54
N ASN A 13 -9.41 6.19 -5.50
CA ASN A 13 -9.85 7.59 -5.60
C ASN A 13 -8.69 8.58 -5.83
N ASN A 14 -7.49 8.08 -6.15
CA ASN A 14 -6.27 8.88 -6.28
C ASN A 14 -6.08 9.86 -5.10
N PRO A 15 -5.99 9.36 -3.86
CA PRO A 15 -5.96 10.21 -2.68
C PRO A 15 -4.70 11.08 -2.68
N ARG A 16 -4.80 12.31 -2.18
CA ARG A 16 -3.61 13.16 -1.95
C ARG A 16 -2.79 12.70 -0.74
N ILE A 17 -3.42 12.01 0.20
CA ILE A 17 -2.81 11.51 1.43
C ILE A 17 -3.18 10.04 1.61
N LEU A 18 -2.16 9.20 1.80
CA LEU A 18 -2.30 7.78 2.12
C LEU A 18 -1.89 7.56 3.58
N LEU A 19 -2.84 7.11 4.40
CA LEU A 19 -2.59 6.73 5.80
C LEU A 19 -2.28 5.25 5.87
N MET A 20 -1.21 4.88 6.57
CA MET A 20 -0.74 3.50 6.66
C MET A 20 -0.48 3.08 8.10
N ASP A 21 -1.49 2.52 8.74
CA ASP A 21 -1.35 1.85 10.04
C ASP A 21 -1.10 0.34 9.84
N GLU A 22 0.09 -0.11 10.22
CA GLU A 22 0.58 -1.49 10.06
C GLU A 22 0.21 -2.17 8.70
N PRO A 23 0.54 -1.55 7.54
CA PRO A 23 0.01 -1.95 6.23
C PRO A 23 0.39 -3.40 5.84
N PHE A 24 1.55 -3.87 6.31
CA PHE A 24 2.09 -5.20 6.04
C PHE A 24 2.20 -6.07 7.29
N GLY A 25 1.47 -5.72 8.36
CA GLY A 25 1.40 -6.53 9.58
C GLY A 25 0.83 -7.92 9.31
N ALA A 26 1.33 -8.92 10.04
CA ALA A 26 0.96 -10.33 9.94
C ALA A 26 1.23 -11.04 8.59
N LEU A 27 2.01 -10.45 7.69
CA LEU A 27 2.47 -11.11 6.46
C LEU A 27 3.78 -11.87 6.70
N ASP A 28 3.96 -13.00 6.02
CA ASP A 28 5.26 -13.67 5.92
C ASP A 28 6.27 -12.80 5.14
N VAL A 29 7.56 -13.10 5.29
CA VAL A 29 8.66 -12.30 4.73
C VAL A 29 8.55 -12.16 3.20
N GLN A 30 8.19 -13.24 2.50
CA GLN A 30 8.11 -13.24 1.04
C GLN A 30 6.93 -12.38 0.55
N THR A 31 5.75 -12.58 1.15
CA THR A 31 4.56 -11.78 0.80
C THR A 31 4.75 -10.31 1.15
N LYS A 32 5.41 -10.00 2.27
CA LYS A 32 5.73 -8.62 2.66
C LYS A 32 6.61 -7.93 1.62
N ALA A 33 7.67 -8.59 1.14
CA ALA A 33 8.55 -8.01 0.12
C ALA A 33 7.81 -7.73 -1.21
N ILE A 34 6.96 -8.67 -1.64
CA ILE A 34 6.14 -8.49 -2.85
C ILE A 34 5.21 -7.28 -2.69
N MET A 35 4.48 -7.19 -1.57
CA MET A 35 3.54 -6.09 -1.34
C MET A 35 4.23 -4.73 -1.17
N GLN A 36 5.42 -4.70 -0.59
CA GLN A 36 6.22 -3.47 -0.50
C GLN A 36 6.62 -2.96 -1.88
N ASN A 37 7.08 -3.84 -2.77
CA ASN A 37 7.43 -3.47 -4.14
C ASN A 37 6.20 -2.98 -4.92
N GLU A 38 5.05 -3.64 -4.79
CA GLU A 38 3.81 -3.20 -5.43
C GLU A 38 3.37 -1.81 -4.95
N LEU A 39 3.46 -1.57 -3.63
CA LEU A 39 3.15 -0.24 -3.08
C LEU A 39 4.10 0.82 -3.62
N LEU A 40 5.40 0.54 -3.71
CA LEU A 40 6.39 1.47 -4.25
C LEU A 40 6.09 1.85 -5.70
N THR A 41 5.79 0.87 -6.55
CA THR A 41 5.41 1.12 -7.95
C THR A 41 4.16 2.00 -8.05
N LEU A 42 3.11 1.70 -7.28
CA LEU A 42 1.88 2.51 -7.28
C LEU A 42 2.11 3.92 -6.71
N TRP A 43 2.98 4.04 -5.71
CA TRP A 43 3.33 5.33 -5.11
C TRP A 43 4.12 6.22 -6.08
N GLU A 44 5.03 5.65 -6.88
CA GLU A 44 5.77 6.41 -7.90
C GLU A 44 4.83 6.98 -8.98
N GLU A 45 3.77 6.24 -9.34
CA GLU A 45 2.78 6.66 -10.32
C GLU A 45 1.81 7.74 -9.77
N LEU A 46 1.30 7.54 -8.56
CA LEU A 46 0.25 8.39 -7.98
C LEU A 46 0.80 9.57 -7.13
N ARG A 47 2.01 9.41 -6.59
CA ARG A 47 2.70 10.31 -5.64
C ARG A 47 1.83 10.89 -4.51
N PRO A 48 1.05 10.07 -3.77
CA PRO A 48 0.37 10.56 -2.59
C PRO A 48 1.39 10.91 -1.49
N SER A 49 1.06 11.88 -0.66
CA SER A 49 1.78 12.08 0.61
C SER A 49 1.45 10.94 1.56
N VAL A 50 2.46 10.38 2.22
CA VAL A 50 2.28 9.22 3.08
C VAL A 50 2.43 9.63 4.54
N LEU A 51 1.50 9.18 5.39
CA LEU A 51 1.59 9.27 6.84
C LEU A 51 1.50 7.86 7.43
N PHE A 52 2.45 7.56 8.33
CA PHE A 52 2.54 6.30 9.07
C PHE A 52 2.13 6.54 10.52
#